data_AF-A0A7S4NN19-F1
#
_entry.id   AF-A0A7S4NN19-F1
#
_cell.length_a   1.000
_cell.length_b   1.000
_cell.length_c   1.000
_cell.angle_alpha   90.00
_cell.angle_beta   90.00
_cell.angle_gamma   90.00
#
_symmetry.space_group_name_H-M   'P 1'
#
loop_
_entity.id
_entity.type
_entity.pdbx_description
1 polymer ?
#
loop_
_entity_poly.entity_id
_entity_poly.type
_entity_poly.pdbx_seq_one_letter_code
_entity_poly.pdbx_strand_id
1 'polypeptide(L)'
;GWSRSCGDVFFGQGLKMSKANKRILLVLDVNGFLLERTRKKLPNLPCVKVRSTYVYNRPGMMEFVKWCTELFVLGVWSTAKRENVVELVKHIFGTSYHQDVAFILDGSSCTPTGLRHPENK
;
A
#
# COMPACT_ATOMS: atom_id res chain seq x y z
N GLY A 1 11.32 1.51 -12.02
CA GLY A 1 12.32 0.57 -11.49
C GLY A 1 11.69 -0.26 -10.38
N TRP A 2 11.15 -1.43 -10.72
CA TRP A 2 10.60 -2.39 -9.77
C TRP A 2 11.56 -3.58 -9.75
N SER A 3 12.60 -3.54 -8.92
CA SER A 3 13.64 -4.59 -8.90
C SER A 3 14.08 -4.87 -7.47
N ARG A 4 13.63 -6.01 -6.96
CA ARG A 4 14.37 -7.05 -6.20
C ARG A 4 13.36 -8.12 -5.79
N SER A 5 13.82 -9.36 -5.65
CA SER A 5 12.98 -10.48 -5.24
C SER A 5 12.32 -10.19 -3.89
N CYS A 6 11.08 -10.65 -3.69
CA CYS A 6 10.39 -10.51 -2.42
C CYS A 6 11.11 -11.36 -1.36
N GLY A 7 12.07 -10.78 -0.65
CA GLY A 7 12.83 -11.46 0.40
C GLY A 7 14.00 -10.61 0.88
N ASP A 8 13.80 -9.97 2.03
CA ASP A 8 14.66 -10.10 3.22
C ASP A 8 13.90 -9.47 4.40
N VAL A 9 13.67 -10.27 5.46
CA VAL A 9 12.97 -9.85 6.68
C VAL A 9 14.02 -9.31 7.65
N PHE A 10 14.15 -7.99 7.73
CA PHE A 10 14.88 -7.33 8.81
C PHE A 10 13.89 -6.61 9.74
N PHE A 11 13.50 -7.30 10.83
CA PHE A 11 12.87 -6.65 11.98
C PHE A 11 13.93 -5.99 12.86
N GLY A 12 14.46 -4.83 12.46
CA GLY A 12 15.10 -3.93 13.42
C GLY A 12 14.04 -3.37 14.38
N GLN A 13 14.23 -3.41 15.69
CA GLN A 13 13.26 -2.83 16.63
C GLN A 13 13.52 -1.32 16.76
N GLY A 14 12.75 -0.51 16.03
CA GLY A 14 12.67 0.94 16.25
C GLY A 14 11.67 1.24 17.38
N LEU A 15 11.87 2.34 18.10
CA LEU A 15 10.88 2.82 19.09
C LEU A 15 9.63 3.32 18.36
N LYS A 16 8.50 2.62 18.53
CA LYS A 16 7.20 3.01 17.99
C LYS A 16 6.55 4.07 18.88
N MET A 17 6.23 5.25 18.31
CA MET A 17 5.47 6.26 19.05
C MET A 17 4.06 5.75 19.36
N SER A 18 3.57 6.02 20.57
CA SER A 18 2.18 5.71 20.91
C SER A 18 1.23 6.49 20.01
N LYS A 19 0.08 5.90 19.66
CA LYS A 19 -0.90 6.52 18.74
C LYS A 19 -1.36 7.91 19.22
N ALA A 20 -1.45 8.11 20.54
CA ALA A 20 -1.81 9.38 21.16
C ALA A 20 -0.75 10.49 20.97
N ASN A 21 0.50 10.12 20.73
CA ASN A 21 1.61 11.06 20.56
C ASN A 21 1.86 11.44 19.10
N LYS A 22 1.20 10.78 18.15
CA LYS A 22 1.35 11.08 16.72
C LYS A 22 0.48 12.29 16.35
N ARG A 23 1.11 13.31 15.78
CA ARG A 23 0.45 14.61 15.47
C ARG A 23 0.07 14.79 14.01
N ILE A 24 0.66 14.00 13.11
CA ILE A 24 0.50 14.14 11.66
C ILE A 24 -0.29 12.95 11.12
N LEU A 25 -1.32 13.24 10.31
CA LEU A 25 -2.04 12.27 9.49
C LEU A 25 -1.36 12.18 8.13
N LEU A 26 -0.85 10.99 7.79
CA LEU A 26 -0.34 10.67 6.47
C LEU A 26 -1.37 9.81 5.75
N VAL A 27 -1.80 10.24 4.57
CA VAL A 27 -2.72 9.47 3.71
C VAL A 27 -1.92 8.96 2.52
N LEU A 28 -1.85 7.63 2.35
CA LEU A 28 -1.09 6.98 1.30
C LEU A 28 -2.00 6.38 0.23
N ASP A 29 -1.64 6.62 -1.03
CA ASP A 29 -2.07 5.74 -2.11
C ASP A 29 -1.22 4.46 -2.11
N VAL A 30 -1.78 3.38 -2.65
CA VAL A 30 -1.20 2.03 -2.60
C VAL A 30 -0.69 1.58 -3.97
N ASN A 31 -1.53 1.62 -5.00
CA ASN A 31 -1.18 1.10 -6.33
C ASN A 31 -0.41 2.16 -7.14
N GLY A 32 0.71 1.77 -7.74
CA GLY A 32 1.62 2.69 -8.44
C GLY A 32 2.56 3.45 -7.49
N PHE A 33 2.31 3.43 -6.17
CA PHE A 33 3.18 4.05 -5.16
C PHE A 33 3.93 3.03 -4.29
N LEU A 34 3.24 2.20 -3.50
CA LEU A 34 3.89 1.20 -2.64
C LEU A 34 4.18 -0.11 -3.38
N LEU A 35 3.33 -0.44 -4.33
CA LEU A 35 3.42 -1.64 -5.15
C LEU A 35 2.80 -1.36 -6.53
N GLU A 36 3.12 -2.24 -7.47
CA GLU A 36 2.48 -2.26 -8.78
C GLU A 36 1.58 -3.50 -8.86
N ARG A 37 0.28 -3.28 -9.10
CA ARG A 37 -0.68 -4.34 -9.37
C ARG A 37 -1.08 -4.31 -10.83
N THR A 38 -0.76 -5.37 -11.57
CA THR A 38 -1.03 -5.45 -13.01
C THR A 38 -1.59 -6.81 -13.42
N ARG A 39 -2.43 -6.85 -14.46
CA ARG A 39 -2.89 -8.12 -15.07
C ARG A 39 -1.81 -8.76 -15.94
N LYS A 40 -0.88 -7.95 -16.46
CA LYS A 40 0.22 -8.42 -17.30
C LYS A 40 1.35 -8.90 -16.41
N LYS A 41 1.77 -10.15 -16.56
CA LYS A 41 2.97 -10.64 -15.89
C LYS A 41 4.18 -9.85 -16.42
N LEU A 42 4.89 -9.20 -15.51
CA LEU A 42 6.16 -8.54 -15.81
C LEU A 42 7.30 -9.57 -15.87
N PRO A 43 8.47 -9.22 -16.45
CA PRO A 43 9.63 -10.11 -16.50
C PRO A 43 10.10 -10.59 -15.13
N ASN A 44 9.88 -9.78 -14.09
CA ASN A 44 10.25 -10.12 -12.71
C ASN A 44 9.26 -11.12 -12.10
N LEU A 45 9.74 -11.87 -11.10
CA LEU A 45 8.88 -12.76 -10.32
C LEU A 45 7.89 -11.90 -9.48
N PRO A 46 6.57 -12.14 -9.59
CA PRO A 46 5.61 -11.44 -8.75
C PRO A 46 5.75 -11.85 -7.29
N CYS A 47 5.54 -10.91 -6.37
CA CYS A 47 5.53 -11.17 -4.94
C CYS A 47 4.33 -12.03 -4.54
N VAL A 48 3.16 -11.72 -5.10
CA VAL A 48 1.94 -12.49 -4.90
C VAL A 48 1.06 -12.42 -6.15
N LYS A 49 0.29 -13.48 -6.39
CA LYS A 49 -0.81 -13.46 -7.36
C LYS A 49 -2.12 -13.29 -6.59
N VAL A 50 -2.79 -12.18 -6.86
CA VAL A 50 -4.06 -11.79 -6.25
C VAL A 50 -5.12 -11.84 -7.35
N ARG A 51 -6.07 -12.78 -7.25
CA ARG A 51 -7.10 -13.02 -8.28
C ARG A 51 -6.45 -13.16 -9.69
N SER A 52 -6.82 -12.29 -10.63
CA SER A 52 -6.29 -12.22 -11.99
C SER A 52 -5.14 -11.21 -12.16
N THR A 53 -4.50 -10.78 -11.07
CA THR A 53 -3.45 -9.76 -11.06
C THR A 53 -2.19 -10.24 -10.35
N TYR A 54 -1.06 -9.73 -10.83
CA TYR A 54 0.27 -9.91 -10.27
C TYR A 54 0.64 -8.66 -9.48
N VAL A 55 1.19 -8.84 -8.28
CA VAL A 55 1.61 -7.75 -7.40
C VAL A 55 3.13 -7.75 -7.29
N TYR A 56 3.72 -6.57 -7.45
CA TYR A 56 5.15 -6.33 -7.38
C TYR A 56 5.43 -5.24 -6.35
N ASN A 57 6.10 -5.57 -5.24
CA ASN A 57 6.42 -4.58 -4.22
C ASN A 57 7.46 -3.58 -4.74
N ARG A 58 7.35 -2.31 -4.32
CA ARG A 58 8.42 -1.33 -4.58
C ARG A 58 9.64 -1.68 -3.73
N PRO A 59 10.87 -1.57 -4.28
CA PRO A 59 12.06 -1.68 -3.46
C PRO A 59 12.00 -0.69 -2.28
N GLY A 60 12.28 -1.16 -1.06
CA GLY A 60 12.21 -0.35 0.17
C GLY A 60 10.80 -0.12 0.71
N MET A 61 9.76 -0.74 0.13
CA MET A 61 8.36 -0.55 0.56
C MET A 61 8.16 -0.90 2.03
N MET A 62 8.76 -1.99 2.50
CA MET A 62 8.54 -2.48 3.87
C MET A 62 9.12 -1.52 4.90
N GLU A 63 10.35 -1.06 4.68
CA GLU A 63 11.04 -0.09 5.53
C GLU A 63 10.31 1.24 5.55
N PHE A 64 9.84 1.69 4.37
CA PHE A 64 9.04 2.92 4.26
C PHE A 64 7.72 2.81 5.03
N VAL A 65 6.99 1.70 4.85
CA VAL A 65 5.70 1.47 5.54
C VAL A 65 5.89 1.43 7.04
N LYS A 66 6.93 0.73 7.51
CA LYS A 66 7.27 0.68 8.93
C LYS A 66 7.60 2.06 9.50
N TRP A 67 8.44 2.82 8.81
CA TRP A 67 8.75 4.20 9.19
C TRP A 67 7.48 5.07 9.26
N CYS A 68 6.55 4.88 8.31
CA CYS A 68 5.26 5.56 8.33
C CYS A 68 4.42 5.19 9.57
N THR A 69 4.32 3.90 9.88
CA THR A 69 3.51 3.40 11.01
C THR A 69 4.15 3.68 12.37
N GLU A 70 5.44 4.04 12.44
CA GLU A 70 6.10 4.48 13.67
C GLU A 70 5.84 5.96 13.96
N LEU A 71 5.77 6.81 12.93
CA LEU A 71 5.75 8.27 13.11
C LEU A 71 4.38 8.93 12.87
N PHE A 72 3.54 8.35 12.02
CA PHE A 72 2.30 9.00 11.57
C PHE A 72 1.05 8.23 11.98
N VAL A 73 -0.05 8.95 12.15
CA VAL A 73 -1.38 8.34 12.03
C VAL A 73 -1.55 8.04 10.55
N LEU A 74 -1.73 6.77 10.19
CA LEU A 74 -1.71 6.37 8.79
C LEU A 74 -3.11 6.10 8.28
N GLY A 75 -3.49 6.72 7.17
CA GLY A 75 -4.68 6.40 6.39
C GLY A 75 -4.28 5.86 5.02
N VAL A 76 -5.12 5.02 4.43
CA VAL A 76 -4.98 4.60 3.04
C VAL A 76 -6.11 5.23 2.22
N TRP A 77 -5.79 5.78 1.06
CA TRP A 77 -6.79 6.26 0.11
C TRP A 77 -6.44 5.84 -1.31
N SER A 78 -7.32 5.09 -1.95
CA SER A 78 -7.14 4.64 -3.33
C SER A 78 -8.42 4.79 -4.13
N THR A 79 -8.30 4.98 -5.44
CA THR A 79 -9.45 5.03 -6.37
C THR A 79 -10.00 3.64 -6.72
N ALA A 80 -9.34 2.57 -6.29
CA ALA A 80 -9.76 1.20 -6.57
C ALA A 80 -11.00 0.79 -5.75
N LYS A 81 -11.72 -0.24 -6.22
CA LYS A 81 -12.83 -0.86 -5.47
C LYS A 81 -12.36 -1.33 -4.08
N ARG A 82 -13.18 -1.13 -3.04
CA ARG A 82 -12.93 -1.52 -1.64
C ARG A 82 -12.23 -2.87 -1.48
N GLU A 83 -12.76 -3.93 -2.07
CA GLU A 83 -12.22 -5.29 -1.96
C GLU A 83 -10.74 -5.38 -2.37
N ASN A 84 -10.40 -4.71 -3.48
CA ASN A 84 -9.03 -4.69 -4.00
C ASN A 84 -8.11 -3.91 -3.06
N VAL A 85 -8.59 -2.78 -2.51
CA VAL A 85 -7.81 -1.97 -1.58
C VAL A 85 -7.55 -2.76 -0.29
N VAL A 86 -8.57 -3.44 0.25
CA VAL A 86 -8.42 -4.28 1.46
C VAL A 86 -7.41 -5.39 1.24
N GLU A 87 -7.44 -6.06 0.10
CA GLU A 87 -6.51 -7.14 -0.23
C GLU A 87 -5.06 -6.64 -0.31
N LEU A 88 -4.84 -5.48 -0.93
CA LEU A 88 -3.53 -4.84 -0.97
C LEU A 88 -3.07 -4.36 0.42
N VAL A 89 -3.97 -3.80 1.23
CA VAL A 89 -3.65 -3.39 2.61
C VAL A 89 -3.25 -4.59 3.45
N LYS A 90 -3.94 -5.73 3.34
CA LYS A 90 -3.56 -6.98 4.03
C LYS A 90 -2.18 -7.49 3.60
N HIS A 91 -1.84 -7.33 2.31
CA HIS A 91 -0.52 -7.69 1.79
C HIS A 91 0.59 -6.78 2.33
N ILE A 92 0.35 -5.47 2.42
CA ILE A 92 1.35 -4.48 2.83
C ILE A 92 1.53 -4.45 4.36
N PHE A 93 0.43 -4.43 5.11
CA PHE A 93 0.40 -4.17 6.56
C PHE A 93 0.08 -5.44 7.38
N GLY A 94 -0.12 -6.58 6.73
CA GLY A 94 -0.52 -7.83 7.38
C GLY A 94 -2.02 -7.89 7.73
N THR A 95 -2.44 -9.02 8.30
CA THR A 95 -3.85 -9.26 8.67
C THR A 95 -4.33 -8.39 9.83
N SER A 96 -3.42 -7.95 10.70
CA SER A 96 -3.68 -7.06 11.84
C SER A 96 -3.60 -5.57 11.48
N TYR A 97 -3.72 -5.21 10.19
CA TYR A 97 -3.52 -3.84 9.68
C TYR A 97 -4.33 -2.76 10.41
N HIS A 98 -5.46 -3.10 11.05
CA HIS A 98 -6.28 -2.16 11.85
C HIS A 98 -5.52 -1.53 13.03
N GLN A 99 -4.41 -2.15 13.48
CA GLN A 99 -3.55 -1.58 14.51
C GLN A 99 -2.68 -0.43 13.97
N ASP A 100 -2.35 -0.47 12.69
CA ASP A 100 -1.42 0.46 12.05
C ASP A 100 -2.10 1.48 11.14
N VAL A 101 -3.21 1.10 10.50
CA VAL A 101 -3.97 1.91 9.55
C VAL A 101 -5.28 2.36 10.20
N ALA A 102 -5.44 3.67 10.38
CA ALA A 102 -6.58 4.30 11.03
C ALA A 102 -7.87 4.23 10.20
N PHE A 103 -7.76 4.34 8.88
CA PHE A 103 -8.91 4.25 7.97
C PHE A 103 -8.47 3.83 6.57
N ILE A 104 -9.43 3.35 5.78
CA ILE A 104 -9.26 3.06 4.35
C ILE A 104 -10.39 3.76 3.60
N LEU A 105 -10.02 4.67 2.72
CA LEU A 105 -10.90 5.27 1.72
C LEU A 105 -10.67 4.57 0.38
N ASP A 106 -11.76 4.19 -0.28
CA ASP A 106 -11.72 3.54 -1.59
C ASP A 106 -12.37 4.42 -2.68
N GLY A 107 -12.52 3.89 -3.89
CA GLY A 107 -13.11 4.60 -5.01
C GLY A 107 -14.49 5.21 -4.72
N SER A 108 -15.28 4.64 -3.80
CA SER A 108 -16.57 5.23 -3.39
C SER A 108 -16.42 6.55 -2.62
N SER A 109 -15.23 6.83 -2.08
CA SER A 109 -14.89 8.07 -1.37
C SER A 109 -14.33 9.14 -2.31
N CYS A 110 -14.09 8.80 -3.59
CA CYS A 110 -13.63 9.75 -4.60
C CYS A 110 -14.81 10.53 -5.17
N THR A 111 -14.59 11.81 -5.49
CA THR A 111 -15.56 12.60 -6.26
C THR A 111 -15.37 12.31 -7.75
N PRO A 112 -16.41 11.86 -8.49
CA PRO A 112 -16.31 11.66 -9.93
C PRO A 112 -16.10 13.00 -10.63
N THR A 113 -14.97 13.14 -11.32
CA THR A 113 -14.64 14.37 -12.08
C THR A 113 -15.06 14.31 -13.54
N GLY A 114 -15.46 13.12 -14.03
CA GLY A 114 -15.71 12.87 -15.47
C GLY A 114 -14.43 12.81 -16.32
N LEU A 115 -13.26 13.04 -15.73
CA LEU A 115 -11.97 13.04 -16.41
C LEU A 115 -11.25 11.71 -16.16
N ARG A 116 -10.60 11.18 -17.20
CA ARG A 116 -9.72 10.00 -17.10
C ARG A 116 -8.27 10.45 -17.00
N HIS A 117 -7.45 9.63 -16.34
CA HIS A 117 -6.01 9.81 -16.39
C HIS A 117 -5.56 9.79 -17.86
N PRO A 118 -4.72 10.72 -18.34
CA PRO A 118 -4.37 10.84 -19.76
C PRO A 118 -3.80 9.55 -20.37
N GLU A 119 -3.16 8.74 -19.54
CA GLU A 119 -2.54 7.46 -19.93
C GLU A 119 -3.51 6.27 -19.91
N ASN A 120 -4.69 6.41 -19.31
CA ASN A 120 -5.75 5.41 -19.33
C ASN A 120 -6.68 5.66 -20.54
N LYS A 121 -6.16 5.40 -21.74
CA LYS A 121 -6.97 5.37 -22.97
C LYS A 121 -7.95 4.19 -22.96
#